data_AF-A0ABD3F3B9-F1
#
_entry.id   AF-A0ABD3F3B9-F1
#
_cell.length_a   1.000
_cell.length_b   1.000
_cell.length_c   1.000
_cell.angle_alpha   90.00
_cell.angle_beta   90.00
_cell.angle_gamma   90.00
#
_symmetry.space_group_name_H-M   'P 1'
#
loop_
_entity.id
_entity.type
_entity.pdbx_description
1 polymer ?
#
loop_
_entity_poly.entity_id
_entity_poly.type
_entity_poly.pdbx_seq_one_letter_code
_entity_poly.pdbx_strand_id
1 'polypeptide(L)'
;MKNDELLNAVFRYKHKTPSDRQEAATCAAYAKFFAAFVSGLKASPNVPELQCGRVEPLADNRVVPASAFAAHEVNTLQRVAQRLTAPSGVHQRGDVWYDPWLPKYGCVVQRTQKNATEVKIDVVYVDKWEHKLHLLPSGENVHSAVPMAHDIFHCADLDSELETNFTSKFAAELDKALANTGDARSAARNELGHQKTPQFIAAMVRRTVHSLVKEDTGVDSVSFTARGGTTDVGLHTGGRARDTCWAVIIERNLCCGEGLFRKTMVAMQLKLIREAADEVQDMLGENVNVGDGCAAVDDLFYMLQVIVQNIVELLGCGYEVSALQTQCNTLRSRIEGFVDDLNQETADRYILPGDEMLQQLSDLSFVVEMTNPKRGHDLCSWENTEECHQRAWTNLEGCDYTDGVSCTLSELLLWVKSNSFPASYKSILMLRTIEAFMFERSKVLVDDGDHDNSFDLELLHELVTLYQQVVTQWRKIPQLTSVLDVEQRSHEMLVK
;
A
#
# COMPACT_ATOMS: atom_id res chain seq x y z
N MET A 1 -21.88 -0.80 -3.95
CA MET A 1 -20.46 -0.99 -4.31
C MET A 1 -20.39 -2.29 -5.07
N LYS A 2 -19.73 -2.33 -6.25
CA LYS A 2 -19.61 -3.58 -7.00
C LYS A 2 -18.67 -4.54 -6.25
N ASN A 3 -18.91 -5.85 -6.33
CA ASN A 3 -18.13 -6.84 -5.59
C ASN A 3 -16.63 -6.74 -5.94
N ASP A 4 -16.31 -6.65 -7.23
CA ASP A 4 -14.93 -6.49 -7.72
C ASP A 4 -14.17 -5.29 -7.16
N GLU A 5 -14.87 -4.17 -6.92
CA GLU A 5 -14.25 -2.96 -6.37
C GLU A 5 -13.84 -3.17 -4.91
N LEU A 6 -14.68 -3.87 -4.16
CA LEU A 6 -14.39 -4.26 -2.79
C LEU A 6 -13.26 -5.28 -2.73
N LEU A 7 -13.32 -6.32 -3.58
CA LEU A 7 -12.28 -7.33 -3.66
C LEU A 7 -10.93 -6.70 -3.99
N ASN A 8 -10.88 -5.79 -4.97
CA ASN A 8 -9.65 -5.10 -5.33
C ASN A 8 -9.14 -4.17 -4.21
N ALA A 9 -10.04 -3.52 -3.45
CA ALA A 9 -9.64 -2.70 -2.30
C ALA A 9 -9.10 -3.52 -1.12
N VAL A 10 -9.64 -4.72 -0.89
CA VAL A 10 -9.24 -5.60 0.22
C VAL A 10 -7.98 -6.41 -0.12
N PHE A 11 -7.95 -7.01 -1.32
CA PHE A 11 -6.88 -7.92 -1.74
C PHE A 11 -5.75 -7.22 -2.50
N ARG A 12 -6.04 -6.10 -3.18
CA ARG A 12 -5.07 -5.33 -3.97
C ARG A 12 -4.33 -6.22 -4.98
N TYR A 13 -5.05 -6.65 -6.01
CA TYR A 13 -4.50 -7.54 -7.03
C TYR A 13 -3.25 -6.93 -7.68
N LYS A 14 -2.19 -7.72 -7.83
CA LYS A 14 -0.97 -7.28 -8.54
C LYS A 14 -1.23 -7.07 -10.02
N HIS A 15 -2.19 -7.79 -10.59
CA HIS A 15 -2.54 -7.74 -12.01
C HIS A 15 -3.78 -6.89 -12.31
N LYS A 16 -4.32 -6.15 -11.35
CA LYS A 16 -5.39 -5.19 -11.62
C LYS A 16 -4.99 -3.78 -11.24
N THR A 17 -5.60 -2.85 -11.96
CA THR A 17 -5.48 -1.43 -11.68
C THR A 17 -6.01 -1.14 -10.27
N PRO A 18 -5.22 -0.51 -9.38
CA PRO A 18 -5.63 -0.25 -7.99
C PRO A 18 -6.74 0.79 -7.92
N SER A 19 -7.48 0.81 -6.80
CA SER A 19 -8.59 1.76 -6.61
C SER A 19 -8.10 3.20 -6.41
N ASP A 20 -8.61 4.13 -7.22
CA ASP A 20 -8.33 5.58 -7.10
C ASP A 20 -9.41 6.34 -6.34
N ARG A 21 -10.36 5.62 -5.74
CA ARG A 21 -11.55 6.20 -5.16
C ARG A 21 -11.26 6.91 -3.86
N GLN A 22 -11.09 8.22 -3.95
CA GLN A 22 -10.89 9.12 -2.81
C GLN A 22 -12.20 9.86 -2.45
N GLU A 23 -13.36 9.22 -2.58
CA GLU A 23 -14.63 9.79 -2.10
C GLU A 23 -14.92 9.38 -0.66
N ALA A 24 -15.44 10.32 0.14
CA ALA A 24 -15.89 10.04 1.51
C ALA A 24 -16.95 8.92 1.56
N ALA A 25 -17.83 8.86 0.55
CA ALA A 25 -18.83 7.82 0.41
C ALA A 25 -18.23 6.41 0.26
N THR A 26 -17.05 6.30 -0.38
CA THR A 26 -16.33 5.03 -0.53
C THR A 26 -15.81 4.54 0.82
N CYS A 27 -15.17 5.41 1.62
CA CYS A 27 -14.76 5.07 2.99
C CYS A 27 -15.95 4.67 3.88
N ALA A 28 -17.06 5.40 3.79
CA ALA A 28 -18.28 5.07 4.53
C ALA A 28 -18.89 3.73 4.10
N ALA A 29 -18.80 3.38 2.81
CA ALA A 29 -19.24 2.08 2.30
C ALA A 29 -18.38 0.93 2.85
N TYR A 30 -17.05 1.09 2.92
CA TYR A 30 -16.17 0.10 3.54
C TYR A 30 -16.41 -0.04 5.04
N ALA A 31 -16.62 1.06 5.76
CA ALA A 31 -16.98 1.03 7.18
C ALA A 31 -18.29 0.26 7.42
N LYS A 32 -19.31 0.48 6.58
CA LYS A 32 -20.58 -0.27 6.62
C LYS A 32 -20.40 -1.75 6.30
N PHE A 33 -19.58 -2.07 5.30
CA PHE A 33 -19.25 -3.46 4.96
C PHE A 33 -18.58 -4.18 6.14
N PHE A 34 -17.57 -3.55 6.75
CA PHE A 34 -16.92 -4.07 7.95
C PHE A 34 -17.91 -4.26 9.11
N ALA A 35 -18.80 -3.29 9.35
CA ALA A 35 -19.81 -3.40 10.39
C ALA A 35 -20.79 -4.55 10.14
N ALA A 36 -21.20 -4.78 8.89
CA ALA A 36 -22.05 -5.90 8.49
C ALA A 36 -21.32 -7.26 8.60
N PHE A 37 -20.01 -7.30 8.35
CA PHE A 37 -19.20 -8.49 8.61
C PHE A 37 -19.15 -8.79 10.11
N VAL A 38 -18.84 -7.78 10.94
CA VAL A 38 -18.73 -7.92 12.40
C VAL A 38 -20.06 -8.33 13.04
N SER A 39 -21.20 -7.85 12.55
CA SER A 39 -22.51 -8.24 13.07
C SER A 39 -22.84 -9.72 12.84
N GLY A 40 -22.23 -10.34 11.83
CA GLY A 40 -22.33 -11.77 11.56
C GLY A 40 -21.39 -12.65 12.40
N LEU A 41 -20.42 -12.08 13.12
CA LEU A 41 -19.48 -12.84 13.94
C LEU A 41 -20.17 -13.41 15.18
N LYS A 42 -19.89 -14.69 15.45
CA LYS A 42 -20.35 -15.39 16.65
C LYS A 42 -19.16 -15.71 17.54
N ALA A 43 -19.32 -15.46 18.84
CA ALA A 43 -18.35 -15.89 19.82
C ALA A 43 -18.36 -17.42 19.92
N SER A 44 -17.18 -18.04 19.91
CA SER A 44 -17.05 -19.47 20.11
C SER A 44 -17.13 -19.79 21.61
N PRO A 45 -18.02 -20.69 22.04
CA PRO A 45 -18.15 -21.07 23.46
C PRO A 45 -16.91 -21.81 24.00
N ASN A 46 -16.07 -22.32 23.10
CA ASN A 46 -14.88 -23.11 23.44
C ASN A 46 -13.60 -22.27 23.57
N VAL A 47 -13.68 -20.95 23.34
CA VAL A 47 -12.54 -20.05 23.53
C VAL A 47 -12.69 -19.41 24.91
N PRO A 48 -11.76 -19.63 25.86
CA PRO A 48 -11.87 -19.08 27.20
C PRO A 48 -12.00 -17.56 27.18
N GLU A 49 -12.70 -16.98 28.18
CA GLU A 49 -12.81 -15.53 28.41
C GLU A 49 -11.46 -14.94 28.87
N LEU A 50 -10.43 -15.06 28.05
CA LEU A 50 -9.14 -14.42 28.28
C LEU A 50 -9.28 -12.96 27.88
N GLN A 51 -9.55 -12.06 28.82
CA GLN A 51 -9.58 -10.62 28.55
C GLN A 51 -8.26 -10.18 27.90
N CYS A 52 -8.32 -9.35 26.86
CA CYS A 52 -7.13 -8.69 26.30
C CYS A 52 -6.42 -7.93 27.44
N GLY A 53 -5.23 -8.38 27.84
CA GLY A 53 -4.47 -7.77 28.91
C GLY A 53 -4.07 -6.35 28.54
N ARG A 54 -4.42 -5.36 29.38
CA ARG A 54 -4.03 -3.94 29.20
C ARG A 54 -2.54 -3.65 29.49
N VAL A 55 -1.75 -4.67 29.83
CA VAL A 55 -0.43 -4.49 30.45
C VAL A 55 0.67 -4.36 29.38
N GLU A 56 0.51 -4.96 28.20
CA GLU A 56 1.36 -4.70 27.02
C GLU A 56 0.52 -4.74 25.72
N PRO A 57 0.35 -3.61 25.01
CA PRO A 57 -0.50 -3.53 23.80
C PRO A 57 0.08 -4.25 22.56
N LEU A 58 1.32 -4.75 22.64
CA LEU A 58 2.02 -5.43 21.54
C LEU A 58 2.27 -6.92 21.78
N ALA A 59 2.02 -7.42 22.99
CA ALA A 59 2.27 -8.81 23.36
C ALA A 59 0.94 -9.52 23.64
N ASP A 60 0.32 -10.06 22.58
CA ASP A 60 -0.76 -11.03 22.74
C ASP A 60 -0.16 -12.42 23.01
N ASN A 61 0.29 -12.67 24.25
CA ASN A 61 0.91 -13.95 24.64
C ASN A 61 -0.10 -15.10 24.77
N ARG A 62 -1.31 -14.95 24.24
CA ARG A 62 -2.36 -15.97 24.30
C ARG A 62 -2.24 -16.85 23.06
N VAL A 63 -2.14 -18.17 23.26
CA VAL A 63 -2.33 -19.16 22.18
C VAL A 63 -3.84 -19.24 21.88
N VAL A 64 -4.38 -18.21 21.21
CA VAL A 64 -5.79 -18.15 20.81
C VAL A 64 -5.94 -18.76 19.42
N PRO A 65 -6.98 -19.58 19.18
CA PRO A 65 -7.33 -19.99 17.82
C PRO A 65 -7.60 -18.76 16.95
N ALA A 66 -6.85 -18.60 15.86
CA ALA A 66 -7.09 -17.54 14.88
C ALA A 66 -8.43 -17.72 14.15
N SER A 67 -8.93 -18.96 14.09
CA SER A 67 -10.19 -19.32 13.42
C SER A 67 -11.46 -18.99 14.20
N ALA A 68 -11.37 -18.67 15.49
CA ALA A 68 -12.52 -18.48 16.36
C ALA A 68 -12.38 -17.22 17.21
N PHE A 69 -13.48 -16.49 17.41
CA PHE A 69 -13.48 -15.28 18.21
C PHE A 69 -13.99 -15.53 19.62
N ALA A 70 -13.32 -14.96 20.62
CA ALA A 70 -13.80 -14.92 21.99
C ALA A 70 -14.90 -13.86 22.16
N ALA A 71 -15.75 -13.99 23.19
CA ALA A 71 -16.86 -13.05 23.43
C ALA A 71 -16.39 -11.59 23.57
N HIS A 72 -15.28 -11.35 24.28
CA HIS A 72 -14.72 -10.01 24.43
C HIS A 72 -14.17 -9.42 23.13
N GLU A 73 -13.61 -10.25 22.22
CA GLU A 73 -13.14 -9.82 20.90
C GLU A 73 -14.32 -9.37 20.05
N VAL A 74 -15.39 -10.18 20.00
CA VAL A 74 -16.63 -9.83 19.30
C VAL A 74 -17.23 -8.54 19.85
N ASN A 75 -17.32 -8.40 21.18
CA ASN A 75 -17.80 -7.17 21.82
C ASN A 75 -16.95 -5.94 21.46
N THR A 76 -15.63 -6.12 21.37
CA THR A 76 -14.69 -5.04 20.99
C THR A 76 -14.89 -4.65 19.53
N LEU A 77 -14.97 -5.63 18.63
CA LEU A 77 -15.24 -5.41 17.21
C LEU A 77 -16.59 -4.74 16.98
N GLN A 78 -17.63 -5.15 17.71
CA GLN A 78 -18.96 -4.54 17.62
C GLN A 78 -18.94 -3.07 18.06
N ARG A 79 -18.19 -2.73 19.12
CA ARG A 79 -18.00 -1.33 19.51
C ARG A 79 -17.27 -0.53 18.44
N VAL A 80 -16.23 -1.09 17.82
CA VAL A 80 -15.51 -0.42 16.72
C VAL A 80 -16.43 -0.23 15.50
N ALA A 81 -17.17 -1.26 15.10
CA ALA A 81 -18.15 -1.19 14.03
C ALA A 81 -19.21 -0.10 14.29
N GLN A 82 -19.70 0.02 15.53
CA GLN A 82 -20.61 1.08 15.94
C GLN A 82 -19.97 2.46 15.80
N ARG A 83 -18.71 2.67 16.24
CA ARG A 83 -18.01 3.97 16.11
C ARG A 83 -17.82 4.40 14.65
N LEU A 84 -17.51 3.45 13.77
CA LEU A 84 -17.28 3.71 12.35
C LEU A 84 -18.57 4.02 11.57
N THR A 85 -19.71 3.56 12.08
CA THR A 85 -21.03 3.73 11.44
C THR A 85 -21.99 4.58 12.27
N ALA A 86 -21.50 5.22 13.34
CA ALA A 86 -22.30 5.93 14.31
C ALA A 86 -23.15 6.99 13.60
N PRO A 87 -24.49 6.98 13.78
CA PRO A 87 -25.35 8.01 13.21
C PRO A 87 -25.08 9.35 13.90
N SER A 88 -25.31 10.44 13.17
CA SER A 88 -25.43 11.78 13.73
C SER A 88 -26.57 11.79 14.76
N GLY A 89 -26.26 12.03 16.03
CA GLY A 89 -27.22 11.92 17.13
C GLY A 89 -26.64 12.36 18.48
N VAL A 90 -27.39 12.13 19.56
CA VAL A 90 -26.94 12.47 20.92
C VAL A 90 -25.88 11.47 21.36
N HIS A 91 -24.65 11.96 21.56
CA HIS A 91 -23.51 11.16 21.99
C HIS A 91 -23.40 11.11 23.51
N GLN A 92 -23.10 9.93 24.05
CA GLN A 92 -22.83 9.71 25.47
C GLN A 92 -21.35 9.84 25.80
N ARG A 93 -21.04 10.02 27.08
CA ARG A 93 -19.66 10.06 27.56
C ARG A 93 -18.88 8.81 27.12
N GLY A 94 -17.77 9.03 26.44
CA GLY A 94 -16.89 7.98 25.91
C GLY A 94 -17.19 7.58 24.47
N ASP A 95 -18.24 8.12 23.86
CA ASP A 95 -18.55 7.88 22.45
C ASP A 95 -17.46 8.47 21.56
N VAL A 96 -17.16 7.73 20.48
CA VAL A 96 -16.19 8.11 19.46
C VAL A 96 -16.86 7.95 18.11
N TRP A 97 -16.77 8.97 17.25
CA TRP A 97 -17.32 8.92 15.91
C TRP A 97 -16.43 9.64 14.90
N TYR A 98 -16.62 9.32 13.62
CA TYR A 98 -15.76 9.73 12.51
C TYR A 98 -16.56 10.47 11.45
N ASP A 99 -16.31 11.77 11.31
CA ASP A 99 -16.95 12.61 10.29
C ASP A 99 -16.28 14.00 10.23
N PRO A 100 -15.99 14.60 9.06
CA PRO A 100 -16.05 14.00 7.75
C PRO A 100 -14.85 13.10 7.47
N TRP A 101 -15.09 12.11 6.60
CA TRP A 101 -14.04 11.36 5.93
C TRP A 101 -13.40 12.23 4.85
N LEU A 102 -12.08 12.38 4.90
CA LEU A 102 -11.31 13.26 4.01
C LEU A 102 -10.19 12.47 3.31
N PRO A 103 -10.50 11.39 2.56
CA PRO A 103 -9.49 10.54 1.91
C PRO A 103 -8.59 11.30 0.92
N LYS A 104 -9.10 12.36 0.28
CA LYS A 104 -8.30 13.28 -0.58
C LYS A 104 -7.21 14.05 0.16
N TYR A 105 -7.23 14.01 1.49
CA TYR A 105 -6.23 14.59 2.40
C TYR A 105 -5.55 13.50 3.25
N GLY A 106 -5.87 12.21 3.01
CA GLY A 106 -5.28 11.08 3.76
C GLY A 106 -5.73 10.99 5.22
N CYS A 107 -6.88 11.59 5.56
CA CYS A 107 -7.28 11.73 6.97
C CYS A 107 -8.80 11.62 7.19
N VAL A 108 -9.19 11.58 8.47
CA VAL A 108 -10.56 11.66 8.96
C VAL A 108 -10.58 12.48 10.24
N VAL A 109 -11.67 13.21 10.47
CA VAL A 109 -11.89 13.91 11.75
C VAL A 109 -12.55 12.93 12.73
N GLN A 110 -11.87 12.67 13.85
CA GLN A 110 -12.37 11.91 14.97
C GLN A 110 -12.90 12.86 16.03
N ARG A 111 -14.10 12.59 16.53
CA ARG A 111 -14.66 13.25 17.70
C ARG A 111 -14.77 12.28 18.86
N THR A 112 -14.57 12.76 20.08
CA THR A 112 -14.68 11.95 21.29
C THR A 112 -15.38 12.74 22.39
N GLN A 113 -16.54 12.25 22.85
CA GLN A 113 -17.29 12.86 23.94
C GLN A 113 -16.57 12.60 25.27
N LYS A 114 -15.85 13.57 25.83
CA LYS A 114 -15.08 13.35 27.08
C LYS A 114 -15.98 13.32 28.32
N ASN A 115 -16.97 14.20 28.34
CA ASN A 115 -17.95 14.39 29.40
C ASN A 115 -19.24 15.01 28.81
N ALA A 116 -20.18 15.48 29.63
CA ALA A 116 -21.46 16.00 29.14
C ALA A 116 -21.35 17.35 28.39
N THR A 117 -20.25 18.08 28.56
CA THR A 117 -20.08 19.45 28.03
C THR A 117 -18.92 19.57 27.06
N GLU A 118 -18.03 18.57 26.95
CA GLU A 118 -16.78 18.69 26.20
C GLU A 118 -16.60 17.55 25.18
N VAL A 119 -16.31 17.95 23.94
CA VAL A 119 -15.98 17.08 22.81
C VAL A 119 -14.54 17.34 22.38
N LYS A 120 -13.72 16.29 22.39
CA LYS A 120 -12.38 16.30 21.80
C LYS A 120 -12.47 16.18 20.29
N ILE A 121 -11.75 17.02 19.55
CA ILE A 121 -11.63 16.95 18.09
C ILE A 121 -10.17 16.65 17.72
N ASP A 122 -9.96 15.51 17.08
CA ASP A 122 -8.67 15.03 16.60
C ASP A 122 -8.71 14.80 15.07
N VAL A 123 -7.61 15.03 14.38
CA VAL A 123 -7.43 14.59 12.98
C VAL A 123 -6.58 13.33 12.98
N VAL A 124 -7.16 12.23 12.48
CA VAL A 124 -6.49 10.95 12.29
C VAL A 124 -6.01 10.87 10.87
N TYR A 125 -4.72 10.62 10.65
CA TYR A 125 -4.13 10.67 9.33
C TYR A 125 -3.11 9.57 9.08
N VAL A 126 -2.85 9.28 7.82
CA VAL A 126 -1.81 8.35 7.37
C VAL A 126 -0.61 9.12 6.85
N ASP A 127 0.58 8.81 7.37
CA ASP A 127 1.83 9.44 6.92
C ASP A 127 2.89 8.45 6.46
N LYS A 128 2.73 7.16 6.76
CA LYS A 128 3.61 6.10 6.25
C LYS A 128 2.92 5.41 5.09
N TRP A 129 3.51 5.55 3.91
CA TRP A 129 2.99 4.98 2.66
C TRP A 129 4.00 3.97 2.09
N GLU A 130 3.52 2.79 1.77
CA GLU A 130 4.28 1.78 1.03
C GLU A 130 3.99 1.91 -0.46
N HIS A 131 5.04 1.81 -1.27
CA HIS A 131 4.93 1.75 -2.71
C HIS A 131 4.60 0.33 -3.19
N LYS A 132 3.55 0.17 -4.00
CA LYS A 132 3.19 -1.11 -4.63
C LYS A 132 3.22 -1.01 -6.15
N LEU A 133 3.81 -2.03 -6.78
CA LEU A 133 3.85 -2.21 -8.23
C LEU A 133 2.76 -3.18 -8.66
N HIS A 134 2.01 -2.79 -9.68
CA HIS A 134 0.98 -3.58 -10.35
C HIS A 134 1.42 -3.82 -11.80
N LEU A 135 1.36 -5.07 -12.25
CA LEU A 135 1.70 -5.51 -13.61
C LEU A 135 0.41 -5.87 -14.33
N LEU A 136 -0.12 -4.96 -15.13
CA LEU A 136 -1.40 -5.19 -15.81
C LEU A 136 -1.27 -6.26 -16.91
N PRO A 137 -2.37 -6.93 -17.30
CA PRO A 137 -2.35 -7.91 -18.40
C PRO A 137 -1.93 -7.30 -19.74
N SER A 138 -2.05 -5.97 -19.89
CA SER A 138 -1.54 -5.21 -21.03
C SER A 138 0.00 -5.12 -21.08
N GLY A 139 0.70 -5.56 -20.03
CA GLY A 139 2.13 -5.33 -19.83
C GLY A 139 2.47 -3.94 -19.27
N GLU A 140 1.47 -3.13 -18.94
CA GLU A 140 1.66 -1.81 -18.33
C GLU A 140 1.99 -1.93 -16.83
N ASN A 141 2.99 -1.17 -16.39
CA ASN A 141 3.39 -1.07 -15.00
C ASN A 141 2.65 0.11 -14.34
N VAL A 142 1.79 -0.20 -13.36
CA VAL A 142 1.06 0.81 -12.59
C VAL A 142 1.57 0.85 -11.16
N HIS A 143 1.84 2.05 -10.67
CA HIS A 143 2.36 2.29 -9.33
C HIS A 143 1.26 2.83 -8.41
N SER A 144 1.19 2.34 -7.17
CA SER A 144 0.27 2.82 -6.15
C SER A 144 0.96 3.04 -4.80
N ALA A 145 0.34 3.87 -3.97
CA ALA A 145 0.78 4.13 -2.60
C ALA A 145 -0.28 3.64 -1.62
N VAL A 146 0.12 2.74 -0.72
CA VAL A 146 -0.75 2.04 0.23
C VAL A 146 -0.44 2.50 1.65
N PRO A 147 -1.47 2.78 2.48
CA PRO A 147 -1.27 3.25 3.85
C PRO A 147 -0.71 2.12 4.74
N MET A 148 0.33 2.43 5.53
CA MET A 148 1.00 1.49 6.44
C MET A 148 0.84 1.83 7.92
N ALA A 149 0.71 3.11 8.26
CA ALA A 149 0.55 3.55 9.64
C ALA A 149 -0.27 4.82 9.73
N HIS A 150 -0.76 5.10 10.94
CA HIS A 150 -1.51 6.30 11.25
C HIS A 150 -0.87 7.09 12.38
N ASP A 151 -1.18 8.37 12.41
CA ASP A 151 -0.85 9.30 13.49
C ASP A 151 -2.05 10.21 13.80
N ILE A 152 -1.88 11.04 14.84
CA ILE A 152 -2.95 11.87 15.39
C ILE A 152 -2.48 13.30 15.58
N PHE A 153 -3.22 14.24 15.01
CA PHE A 153 -3.16 15.62 15.47
C PHE A 153 -4.29 15.86 16.44
N HIS A 154 -3.93 16.19 17.68
CA HIS A 154 -4.87 16.86 18.54
C HIS A 154 -5.11 18.29 18.03
N CYS A 155 -6.38 18.63 17.80
CA CYS A 155 -6.76 19.93 17.26
C CYS A 155 -7.36 20.83 18.33
N ALA A 156 -8.38 20.36 19.04
CA ALA A 156 -9.02 21.15 20.09
C ALA A 156 -9.90 20.29 21.01
N ASP A 157 -10.28 20.91 22.12
CA ASP A 157 -11.41 20.52 22.95
C ASP A 157 -12.49 21.60 22.83
N LEU A 158 -13.70 21.20 22.50
CA LEU A 158 -14.81 22.10 22.15
C LEU A 158 -16.00 21.84 23.08
N ASP A 159 -16.73 22.89 23.42
CA ASP A 159 -18.00 22.73 24.11
C ASP A 159 -19.02 21.99 23.22
N SER A 160 -19.82 21.10 23.82
CA SER A 160 -20.80 20.28 23.10
C SER A 160 -21.87 21.13 22.40
N GLU A 161 -22.21 22.32 22.93
CA GLU A 161 -23.10 23.25 22.25
C GLU A 161 -22.47 23.83 20.99
N LEU A 162 -21.17 24.16 21.02
CA LEU A 162 -20.43 24.69 19.88
C LEU A 162 -20.12 23.61 18.83
N GLU A 163 -19.99 22.35 19.25
CA GLU A 163 -19.76 21.21 18.34
C GLU A 163 -20.90 21.05 17.32
N THR A 164 -22.14 21.31 17.72
CA THR A 164 -23.29 21.25 16.79
C THR A 164 -23.13 22.19 15.58
N ASN A 165 -22.40 23.30 15.75
CA ASN A 165 -22.10 24.28 14.70
C ASN A 165 -20.76 24.02 13.99
N PHE A 166 -19.94 23.10 14.50
CA PHE A 166 -18.62 22.81 13.95
C PHE A 166 -18.69 22.26 12.53
N THR A 167 -19.53 21.25 12.30
CA THR A 167 -19.59 20.56 11.01
C THR A 167 -19.99 21.50 9.86
N SER A 168 -20.97 22.38 10.08
CA SER A 168 -21.40 23.34 9.06
C SER A 168 -20.36 24.44 8.80
N LYS A 169 -19.75 25.00 9.86
CA LYS A 169 -18.67 25.99 9.70
C LYS A 169 -17.41 25.39 9.08
N PHE A 170 -17.05 24.16 9.44
CA PHE A 170 -15.91 23.46 8.86
C PHE A 170 -16.11 23.21 7.37
N ALA A 171 -17.29 22.72 6.96
CA ALA A 171 -17.63 22.53 5.55
C ALA A 171 -17.54 23.85 4.77
N ALA A 172 -18.11 24.94 5.31
CA ALA A 172 -18.05 26.25 4.67
C ALA A 172 -16.62 26.79 4.52
N GLU A 173 -15.76 26.63 5.53
CA GLU A 173 -14.34 27.01 5.43
C GLU A 173 -13.59 26.12 4.43
N LEU A 174 -13.92 24.82 4.35
CA LEU A 174 -13.32 23.90 3.40
C LEU A 174 -13.69 24.26 1.96
N ASP A 175 -14.95 24.58 1.71
CA ASP A 175 -15.43 25.01 0.39
C ASP A 175 -14.79 26.34 -0.05
N LYS A 176 -14.62 27.30 0.89
CA LYS A 176 -13.88 28.54 0.62
C LYS A 176 -12.42 28.25 0.24
N ALA A 177 -11.75 27.36 0.98
CA ALA A 177 -10.36 27.02 0.69
C ALA A 177 -10.20 26.27 -0.64
N LEU A 178 -11.19 25.43 -1.01
CA LEU A 178 -11.25 24.74 -2.30
C LEU A 178 -11.44 25.71 -3.48
N ALA A 179 -12.06 26.87 -3.27
CA ALA A 179 -12.25 27.89 -4.31
C ALA A 179 -10.98 28.71 -4.61
N ASN A 180 -9.94 28.62 -3.77
CA ASN A 180 -8.71 29.36 -3.96
C ASN A 180 -7.90 28.81 -5.15
N THR A 181 -7.51 29.68 -6.07
CA THR A 181 -6.74 29.34 -7.29
C THR A 181 -5.48 30.22 -7.40
N GLY A 182 -4.49 29.79 -8.20
CA GLY A 182 -3.25 30.55 -8.44
C GLY A 182 -2.39 30.72 -7.18
N ASP A 183 -1.86 31.92 -6.96
CA ASP A 183 -0.97 32.25 -5.84
C ASP A 183 -1.65 32.07 -4.47
N ALA A 184 -2.98 32.19 -4.40
CA ALA A 184 -3.77 31.95 -3.18
C ALA A 184 -3.82 30.46 -2.76
N ARG A 185 -3.33 29.55 -3.61
CA ARG A 185 -3.12 28.14 -3.28
C ARG A 185 -1.77 27.89 -2.60
N SER A 186 -0.82 28.81 -2.74
CA SER A 186 0.53 28.66 -2.21
C SER A 186 0.59 28.99 -0.71
N ALA A 187 1.23 28.13 0.07
CA ALA A 187 1.53 28.41 1.48
C ALA A 187 2.69 29.40 1.67
N ALA A 188 3.27 29.93 0.58
CA ALA A 188 4.49 30.77 0.59
C ALA A 188 4.38 32.06 1.43
N ARG A 189 3.17 32.51 1.77
CA ARG A 189 2.93 33.71 2.59
C ARG A 189 2.47 33.42 4.02
N ASN A 190 2.66 32.20 4.53
CA ASN A 190 2.07 31.77 5.81
C ASN A 190 0.53 31.87 5.81
N GLU A 191 -0.08 31.77 4.64
CA GLU A 191 -1.53 31.69 4.44
C GLU A 191 -1.94 30.21 4.34
N LEU A 192 -3.21 29.90 4.59
CA LEU A 192 -3.79 28.55 4.41
C LEU A 192 -3.92 28.23 2.91
N GLY A 193 -2.79 28.08 2.23
CA GLY A 193 -2.74 27.58 0.87
C GLY A 193 -3.33 26.18 0.80
N HIS A 194 -4.16 25.91 -0.22
CA HIS A 194 -4.85 24.63 -0.40
C HIS A 194 -3.86 23.51 -0.80
N GLN A 195 -3.19 22.96 0.21
CA GLN A 195 -2.36 21.76 0.15
C GLN A 195 -3.20 20.52 0.46
N LYS A 196 -2.96 19.43 -0.26
CA LYS A 196 -3.68 18.16 -0.03
C LYS A 196 -2.95 17.36 1.05
N THR A 197 -2.80 17.95 2.23
CA THR A 197 -2.09 17.35 3.36
C THR A 197 -3.02 17.18 4.57
N PRO A 198 -2.75 16.19 5.44
CA PRO A 198 -3.43 16.10 6.73
C PRO A 198 -3.25 17.35 7.60
N GLN A 199 -2.07 17.98 7.53
CA GLN A 199 -1.78 19.16 8.33
C GLN A 199 -2.61 20.38 7.91
N PHE A 200 -2.94 20.51 6.62
CA PHE A 200 -3.88 21.52 6.14
C PHE A 200 -5.25 21.34 6.82
N ILE A 201 -5.77 20.11 6.87
CA ILE A 201 -7.02 19.81 7.58
C ILE A 201 -6.90 20.10 9.08
N ALA A 202 -5.81 19.71 9.73
CA ALA A 202 -5.60 20.01 11.15
C ALA A 202 -5.58 21.52 11.45
N ALA A 203 -4.97 22.33 10.57
CA ALA A 203 -4.96 23.78 10.69
C ALA A 203 -6.35 24.39 10.46
N MET A 204 -7.11 23.87 9.49
CA MET A 204 -8.50 24.24 9.25
C MET A 204 -9.39 23.96 10.46
N VAL A 205 -9.30 22.76 11.05
CA VAL A 205 -10.06 22.40 12.25
C VAL A 205 -9.78 23.40 13.37
N ARG A 206 -8.50 23.70 13.64
CA ARG A 206 -8.10 24.69 14.67
C ARG A 206 -8.68 26.09 14.39
N ARG A 207 -8.65 26.53 13.12
CA ARG A 207 -9.24 27.81 12.70
C ARG A 207 -10.75 27.84 12.89
N THR A 208 -11.46 26.79 12.48
CA THR A 208 -12.91 26.67 12.66
C THR A 208 -13.29 26.72 14.12
N VAL A 209 -12.58 25.98 14.98
CA VAL A 209 -12.78 26.01 16.43
C VAL A 209 -12.53 27.41 17.00
N HIS A 210 -11.45 28.07 16.60
CA HIS A 210 -11.17 29.44 17.07
C HIS A 210 -12.29 30.43 16.71
N SER A 211 -12.85 30.32 15.50
CA SER A 211 -13.99 31.13 15.04
C SER A 211 -15.32 30.79 15.71
N LEU A 212 -15.44 29.62 16.34
CA LEU A 212 -16.60 29.26 17.16
C LEU A 212 -16.49 29.81 18.58
N VAL A 213 -15.27 29.82 19.13
CA VAL A 213 -15.01 30.25 20.52
C VAL A 213 -14.91 31.77 20.63
N LYS A 214 -14.41 32.46 19.61
CA LYS A 214 -14.40 33.93 19.56
C LYS A 214 -15.53 34.43 18.67
N GLU A 215 -16.55 35.06 19.26
CA GLU A 215 -17.43 35.97 18.53
C GLU A 215 -16.58 37.11 17.97
N ASP A 216 -16.35 37.11 16.65
CA ASP A 216 -16.03 38.22 15.74
C ASP A 216 -15.38 39.52 16.31
N THR A 217 -14.50 39.44 17.31
CA THR A 217 -13.69 40.58 17.74
C THR A 217 -12.47 40.59 16.82
N GLY A 218 -12.51 41.45 15.81
CA GLY A 218 -11.48 41.64 14.79
C GLY A 218 -10.12 42.14 15.29
N VAL A 219 -9.58 41.53 16.34
CA VAL A 219 -8.27 41.81 16.91
C VAL A 219 -7.56 40.47 17.20
N ASP A 220 -6.40 40.32 16.58
CA ASP A 220 -5.47 39.18 16.55
C ASP A 220 -5.91 37.96 15.76
N SER A 221 -5.65 38.00 14.44
CA SER A 221 -5.64 36.82 13.58
C SER A 221 -4.49 35.89 13.97
N VAL A 222 -4.72 35.01 14.94
CA VAL A 222 -3.82 33.88 15.21
C VAL A 222 -3.70 33.10 13.90
N SER A 223 -2.53 33.16 13.25
CA SER A 223 -2.31 32.46 11.99
C SER A 223 -2.22 30.96 12.27
N PHE A 224 -3.30 30.24 12.04
CA PHE A 224 -3.29 28.78 12.05
C PHE A 224 -2.68 28.30 10.73
N THR A 225 -1.36 28.28 10.67
CA THR A 225 -0.63 27.83 9.48
C THR A 225 -0.50 26.31 9.45
N ALA A 226 -0.60 25.74 8.25
CA ALA A 226 -0.20 24.36 8.03
C ALA A 226 1.32 24.28 8.27
N ARG A 227 1.75 23.37 9.16
CA ARG A 227 3.17 23.07 9.34
C ARG A 227 3.63 22.11 8.23
N GLY A 228 4.90 22.13 7.87
CA GLY A 228 5.45 21.09 7.00
C GLY A 228 5.48 19.72 7.68
N GLY A 229 5.88 18.68 6.94
CA GLY A 229 6.23 17.38 7.53
C GLY A 229 5.19 16.28 7.46
N THR A 230 4.08 16.47 6.73
CA THR A 230 3.17 15.36 6.37
C THR A 230 3.17 15.16 4.87
N THR A 231 2.98 13.92 4.44
CA THR A 231 3.05 13.54 3.04
C THR A 231 1.85 14.10 2.28
N ASP A 232 2.09 14.90 1.24
CA ASP A 232 1.02 15.45 0.40
C ASP A 232 0.35 14.37 -0.43
N VAL A 233 -0.96 14.12 -0.23
CA VAL A 233 -1.73 13.06 -0.90
C VAL A 233 -2.36 13.51 -2.22
N GLY A 234 -2.02 14.70 -2.71
CA GLY A 234 -2.47 15.27 -3.97
C GLY A 234 -1.75 14.75 -5.21
N LEU A 235 -2.34 15.06 -6.37
CA LEU A 235 -1.85 14.63 -7.70
C LEU A 235 -0.69 15.50 -8.24
N HIS A 236 -0.25 16.54 -7.53
CA HIS A 236 0.77 17.45 -8.05
C HIS A 236 2.19 16.87 -8.03
N THR A 237 2.36 15.68 -7.46
CA THR A 237 3.55 14.84 -7.67
C THR A 237 3.46 14.00 -8.96
N GLY A 238 2.45 14.23 -9.81
CA GLY A 238 2.33 13.61 -11.13
C GLY A 238 1.90 12.14 -11.13
N GLY A 239 1.46 11.61 -9.98
CA GLY A 239 1.11 10.20 -9.81
C GLY A 239 -0.39 9.91 -9.71
N ARG A 240 -0.69 8.62 -9.50
CA ARG A 240 -2.03 8.07 -9.23
C ARG A 240 -2.54 8.51 -7.85
N ALA A 241 -3.86 8.54 -7.66
CA ALA A 241 -4.45 8.80 -6.36
C ALA A 241 -3.98 7.76 -5.34
N ARG A 242 -3.68 8.18 -4.11
CA ARG A 242 -3.32 7.26 -3.03
C ARG A 242 -4.53 6.44 -2.58
N ASP A 243 -4.27 5.21 -2.14
CA ASP A 243 -5.28 4.29 -1.63
C ASP A 243 -5.99 4.83 -0.38
N THR A 244 -7.17 4.30 -0.11
CA THR A 244 -8.05 4.68 0.98
C THR A 244 -7.49 4.29 2.36
N CYS A 245 -7.64 5.18 3.35
CA CYS A 245 -7.09 5.01 4.70
C CYS A 245 -7.96 4.19 5.68
N TRP A 246 -9.09 3.63 5.22
CA TRP A 246 -10.11 3.08 6.12
C TRP A 246 -9.60 1.91 6.98
N ALA A 247 -8.83 0.98 6.41
CA ALA A 247 -8.35 -0.21 7.11
C ALA A 247 -7.47 0.16 8.33
N VAL A 248 -6.58 1.14 8.16
CA VAL A 248 -5.70 1.62 9.23
C VAL A 248 -6.50 2.35 10.33
N ILE A 249 -7.61 3.00 9.97
CA ILE A 249 -8.52 3.61 10.95
C ILE A 249 -9.26 2.55 11.78
N ILE A 250 -9.57 1.39 11.19
CA ILE A 250 -10.13 0.26 11.96
C ILE A 250 -9.10 -0.27 12.94
N GLU A 251 -7.89 -0.56 12.45
CA GLU A 251 -6.78 -1.09 13.25
C GLU A 251 -6.52 -0.26 14.51
N ARG A 252 -6.43 1.07 14.35
CA ARG A 252 -6.30 2.03 15.45
C ARG A 252 -7.33 1.85 16.58
N ASN A 253 -8.57 1.53 16.22
CA ASN A 253 -9.67 1.51 17.17
C ASN A 253 -9.75 0.22 17.99
N LEU A 254 -8.93 -0.78 17.66
CA LEU A 254 -8.92 -2.06 18.32
C LEU A 254 -7.97 -1.99 19.53
N CYS A 255 -8.54 -2.15 20.72
CA CYS A 255 -7.80 -2.09 21.98
C CYS A 255 -7.05 -3.39 22.35
N CYS A 256 -7.06 -4.40 21.48
CA CYS A 256 -6.48 -5.73 21.70
C CYS A 256 -5.18 -5.95 20.89
N GLY A 257 -4.51 -4.88 20.48
CA GLY A 257 -3.29 -4.94 19.66
C GLY A 257 -3.55 -5.32 18.20
N GLU A 258 -2.47 -5.34 17.40
CA GLU A 258 -2.51 -5.64 15.95
C GLU A 258 -3.07 -7.04 15.65
N GLY A 259 -2.94 -7.99 16.58
CA GLY A 259 -3.40 -9.38 16.42
C GLY A 259 -4.90 -9.51 16.15
N LEU A 260 -5.75 -8.77 16.89
CA LEU A 260 -7.21 -8.80 16.67
C LEU A 260 -7.58 -8.22 15.30
N PHE A 261 -6.89 -7.15 14.87
CA PHE A 261 -7.10 -6.58 13.55
C PHE A 261 -6.76 -7.59 12.46
N ARG A 262 -5.55 -8.17 12.49
CA ARG A 262 -5.09 -9.17 11.52
C ARG A 262 -6.02 -10.38 11.48
N LYS A 263 -6.41 -10.90 12.64
CA LYS A 263 -7.37 -12.00 12.77
C LYS A 263 -8.72 -11.68 12.11
N THR A 264 -9.22 -10.47 12.34
CA THR A 264 -10.48 -10.00 11.75
C THR A 264 -10.36 -9.84 10.23
N MET A 265 -9.25 -9.30 9.75
CA MET A 265 -8.97 -9.15 8.32
C MET A 265 -8.87 -10.50 7.61
N VAL A 266 -8.17 -11.48 8.20
CA VAL A 266 -8.10 -12.85 7.67
C VAL A 266 -9.48 -13.50 7.61
N ALA A 267 -10.29 -13.38 8.68
CA ALA A 267 -11.64 -13.93 8.68
C ALA A 267 -12.56 -13.27 7.63
N MET A 268 -12.43 -11.96 7.43
CA MET A 268 -13.15 -11.21 6.40
C MET A 268 -12.70 -11.60 4.99
N GLN A 269 -11.39 -11.73 4.75
CA GLN A 269 -10.84 -12.18 3.48
C GLN A 269 -11.25 -13.62 3.15
N LEU A 270 -11.24 -14.52 4.13
CA LEU A 270 -11.73 -15.90 3.97
C LEU A 270 -13.22 -15.96 3.61
N LYS A 271 -14.03 -15.03 4.12
CA LYS A 271 -15.42 -14.91 3.70
C LYS A 271 -15.51 -14.45 2.23
N LEU A 272 -14.77 -13.40 1.87
CA LEU A 272 -14.78 -12.83 0.52
C LEU A 272 -14.29 -13.81 -0.56
N ILE A 273 -13.24 -14.58 -0.30
CA ILE A 273 -12.77 -15.59 -1.27
C ILE A 273 -13.77 -16.74 -1.44
N ARG A 274 -14.54 -17.10 -0.40
CA ARG A 274 -15.61 -18.10 -0.54
C ARG A 274 -16.72 -17.59 -1.43
N GLU A 275 -17.18 -16.37 -1.17
CA GLU A 275 -18.21 -15.71 -1.98
C GLU A 275 -17.74 -15.59 -3.45
N ALA A 276 -16.49 -15.18 -3.68
CA ALA A 276 -15.91 -15.12 -5.02
C ALA A 276 -15.78 -16.51 -5.67
N ALA A 277 -15.40 -17.54 -4.91
CA ALA A 277 -15.31 -18.91 -5.44
C ALA A 277 -16.69 -19.49 -5.77
N ASP A 278 -17.73 -19.12 -5.02
CA ASP A 278 -19.12 -19.46 -5.34
C ASP A 278 -19.55 -18.79 -6.65
N GLU A 279 -19.26 -17.49 -6.82
CA GLU A 279 -19.54 -16.75 -8.06
C GLU A 279 -18.81 -17.33 -9.28
N VAL A 280 -17.54 -17.74 -9.14
CA VAL A 280 -16.78 -18.38 -10.22
C VAL A 280 -17.35 -19.76 -10.56
N GLN A 281 -17.79 -20.53 -9.57
CA GLN A 281 -18.42 -21.81 -9.83
C GLN A 281 -19.73 -21.67 -10.61
N ASP A 282 -20.56 -20.69 -10.25
CA ASP A 282 -21.80 -20.39 -10.97
C ASP A 282 -21.49 -19.93 -12.40
N MET A 283 -20.47 -19.09 -12.56
CA MET A 283 -19.99 -18.63 -13.87
C MET A 283 -19.56 -19.81 -14.75
N LEU A 284 -18.66 -20.69 -14.28
CA LEU A 284 -18.13 -21.83 -15.05
C LEU A 284 -19.21 -22.83 -15.47
N GLY A 285 -20.34 -22.90 -14.75
CA GLY A 285 -21.51 -23.66 -15.17
C GLY A 285 -22.20 -23.13 -16.42
N GLU A 286 -21.96 -21.86 -16.78
CA GLU A 286 -22.57 -21.14 -17.91
C GLU A 286 -21.57 -20.91 -19.05
N ASN A 287 -21.08 -21.97 -19.69
CA ASN A 287 -20.41 -21.97 -21.02
C ASN A 287 -19.46 -20.76 -21.26
N VAL A 288 -18.46 -20.61 -20.39
CA VAL A 288 -17.62 -19.41 -20.27
C VAL A 288 -16.54 -19.35 -21.36
N ASN A 289 -16.09 -18.14 -21.68
CA ASN A 289 -14.86 -17.97 -22.43
C ASN A 289 -13.66 -18.39 -21.56
N VAL A 290 -12.87 -19.35 -22.03
CA VAL A 290 -11.65 -19.83 -21.35
C VAL A 290 -10.78 -18.69 -20.80
N GLY A 291 -10.63 -17.58 -21.53
CA GLY A 291 -9.86 -16.43 -21.08
C GLY A 291 -10.41 -15.76 -19.81
N ASP A 292 -11.74 -15.59 -19.72
CA ASP A 292 -12.40 -15.01 -18.56
C ASP A 292 -12.34 -15.97 -17.36
N GLY A 293 -12.48 -17.28 -17.61
CA GLY A 293 -12.32 -18.32 -16.60
C GLY A 293 -10.91 -18.35 -16.00
N CYS A 294 -9.87 -18.31 -16.84
CA CYS A 294 -8.48 -18.24 -16.39
C CYS A 294 -8.21 -16.99 -15.53
N ALA A 295 -8.70 -15.82 -15.94
CA ALA A 295 -8.54 -14.59 -15.17
C ALA A 295 -9.21 -14.67 -13.78
N ALA A 296 -10.39 -15.29 -13.71
CA ALA A 296 -11.11 -15.48 -12.45
C ALA A 296 -10.38 -16.46 -11.50
N VAL A 297 -9.80 -17.53 -12.03
CA VAL A 297 -8.99 -18.47 -11.25
C VAL A 297 -7.70 -17.82 -10.75
N ASP A 298 -7.03 -17.02 -11.57
CA ASP A 298 -5.84 -16.24 -11.18
C ASP A 298 -6.17 -15.27 -10.03
N ASP A 299 -7.34 -14.62 -10.09
CA ASP A 299 -7.83 -13.78 -8.99
C ASP A 299 -7.98 -14.59 -7.70
N LEU A 300 -8.61 -15.77 -7.75
CA LEU A 300 -8.82 -16.61 -6.57
C LEU A 300 -7.49 -17.10 -5.97
N PHE A 301 -6.52 -17.52 -6.79
CA PHE A 301 -5.20 -17.90 -6.29
C PHE A 301 -4.48 -16.72 -5.65
N TYR A 302 -4.56 -15.53 -6.25
CA TYR A 302 -3.97 -14.34 -5.66
C TYR A 302 -4.62 -13.99 -4.32
N MET A 303 -5.96 -14.03 -4.23
CA MET A 303 -6.68 -13.84 -2.98
C MET A 303 -6.24 -14.84 -1.91
N LEU A 304 -6.09 -16.11 -2.28
CA LEU A 304 -5.62 -17.17 -1.38
C LEU A 304 -4.19 -16.90 -0.91
N GLN A 305 -3.29 -16.45 -1.79
CA GLN A 305 -1.92 -16.09 -1.45
C GLN A 305 -1.89 -14.97 -0.40
N VAL A 306 -2.69 -13.91 -0.57
CA VAL A 306 -2.79 -12.80 0.40
C VAL A 306 -3.28 -13.31 1.76
N ILE A 307 -4.28 -14.19 1.77
CA ILE A 307 -4.81 -14.80 3.00
C ILE A 307 -3.73 -15.62 3.70
N VAL A 308 -3.01 -16.47 2.96
CA VAL A 308 -1.95 -17.32 3.51
C VAL A 308 -0.84 -16.47 4.11
N GLN A 309 -0.43 -15.39 3.45
CA GLN A 309 0.57 -14.46 3.99
C GLN A 309 0.13 -13.85 5.33
N ASN A 310 -1.12 -13.38 5.42
CA ASN A 310 -1.67 -12.83 6.67
C ASN A 310 -1.81 -13.90 7.77
N ILE A 311 -2.07 -15.16 7.41
CA ILE A 311 -2.08 -16.29 8.35
C ILE A 311 -0.68 -16.58 8.88
N VAL A 312 0.36 -16.51 8.03
CA VAL A 312 1.76 -16.66 8.45
C VAL A 312 2.15 -15.55 9.43
N GLU A 313 1.69 -14.32 9.22
CA GLU A 313 1.89 -13.23 10.17
C GLU A 313 1.19 -13.48 11.51
N LEU A 314 -0.03 -14.02 11.51
CA LEU A 314 -0.73 -14.44 12.73
C LEU A 314 0.03 -15.54 13.47
N LEU A 315 0.58 -16.52 12.74
CA LEU A 315 1.43 -17.57 13.32
C LEU A 315 2.69 -16.97 13.95
N GLY A 316 3.32 -16.00 13.29
CA GLY A 316 4.45 -15.25 13.84
C GLY A 316 4.11 -14.48 15.12
N CYS A 317 2.85 -14.06 15.27
CA CYS A 317 2.32 -13.45 16.49
C CYS A 317 1.88 -14.45 17.57
N GLY A 318 2.10 -15.76 17.38
CA GLY A 318 1.78 -16.80 18.38
C GLY A 318 0.35 -17.35 18.34
N TYR A 319 -0.43 -17.02 17.31
CA TYR A 319 -1.78 -17.57 17.15
C TYR A 319 -1.77 -19.01 16.66
N GLU A 320 -2.79 -19.78 17.06
CA GLU A 320 -3.03 -21.13 16.57
C GLU A 320 -3.80 -21.07 15.24
N VAL A 321 -3.23 -21.63 14.16
CA VAL A 321 -3.73 -21.45 12.79
C VAL A 321 -4.09 -22.75 12.06
N SER A 322 -4.04 -23.92 12.70
CA SER A 322 -4.28 -25.22 12.04
C SER A 322 -5.64 -25.30 11.34
N ALA A 323 -6.70 -24.80 12.01
CA ALA A 323 -8.03 -24.75 11.44
C ALA A 323 -8.12 -23.79 10.22
N LEU A 324 -7.32 -22.73 10.20
CA LEU A 324 -7.23 -21.84 9.04
C LEU A 324 -6.45 -22.50 7.89
N GLN A 325 -5.39 -23.23 8.20
CA GLN A 325 -4.64 -24.01 7.21
C GLN A 325 -5.54 -25.04 6.53
N THR A 326 -6.37 -25.77 7.27
CA THR A 326 -7.35 -26.69 6.69
C THR A 326 -8.33 -25.97 5.76
N GLN A 327 -8.84 -24.80 6.17
CA GLN A 327 -9.75 -24.00 5.34
C GLN A 327 -9.07 -23.52 4.04
N CYS A 328 -7.81 -23.08 4.11
CA CYS A 328 -7.02 -22.71 2.93
C CYS A 328 -6.77 -23.90 2.01
N ASN A 329 -6.48 -25.08 2.55
CA ASN A 329 -6.30 -26.30 1.75
C ASN A 329 -7.61 -26.68 1.03
N THR A 330 -8.75 -26.61 1.71
CA THR A 330 -10.05 -26.86 1.07
C THR A 330 -10.34 -25.86 -0.04
N LEU A 331 -10.08 -24.57 0.19
CA LEU A 331 -10.22 -23.53 -0.84
C LEU A 331 -9.29 -23.78 -2.02
N ARG A 332 -8.02 -24.13 -1.75
CA ARG A 332 -7.04 -24.47 -2.78
C ARG A 332 -7.54 -25.62 -3.66
N SER A 333 -7.94 -26.73 -3.07
CA SER A 333 -8.44 -27.89 -3.83
C SER A 333 -9.68 -27.55 -4.66
N ARG A 334 -10.54 -26.64 -4.15
CA ARG A 334 -11.68 -26.15 -4.92
C ARG A 334 -11.26 -25.32 -6.13
N ILE A 335 -10.31 -24.40 -5.96
CA ILE A 335 -9.77 -23.58 -7.06
C ILE A 335 -9.04 -24.45 -8.08
N GLU A 336 -8.26 -25.44 -7.63
CA GLU A 336 -7.63 -26.44 -8.50
C GLU A 336 -8.68 -27.22 -9.32
N GLY A 337 -9.83 -27.56 -8.73
CA GLY A 337 -10.94 -28.15 -9.49
C GLY A 337 -11.45 -27.26 -10.63
N PHE A 338 -11.53 -25.94 -10.43
CA PHE A 338 -11.89 -25.01 -11.50
C PHE A 338 -10.85 -24.97 -12.63
N VAL A 339 -9.56 -25.12 -12.30
CA VAL A 339 -8.49 -25.24 -13.30
C VAL A 339 -8.69 -26.50 -14.13
N ASP A 340 -8.99 -27.63 -13.48
CA ASP A 340 -9.22 -28.90 -14.16
C ASP A 340 -10.43 -28.83 -15.10
N ASP A 341 -11.53 -28.22 -14.66
CA ASP A 341 -12.73 -27.99 -15.48
C ASP A 341 -12.42 -27.14 -16.73
N LEU A 342 -11.70 -26.02 -16.56
CA LEU A 342 -11.28 -25.15 -17.66
C LEU A 342 -10.32 -25.85 -18.63
N ASN A 343 -9.39 -26.64 -18.12
CA ASN A 343 -8.47 -27.41 -18.94
C ASN A 343 -9.21 -28.47 -19.74
N GLN A 344 -10.18 -29.16 -19.14
CA GLN A 344 -10.99 -30.16 -19.82
C GLN A 344 -11.82 -29.50 -20.93
N GLU A 345 -12.49 -28.39 -20.65
CA GLU A 345 -13.27 -27.66 -21.64
C GLU A 345 -12.40 -27.15 -22.79
N THR A 346 -11.19 -26.66 -22.47
CA THR A 346 -10.21 -26.25 -23.48
C THR A 346 -9.77 -27.45 -24.32
N ALA A 347 -9.44 -28.58 -23.70
CA ALA A 347 -9.03 -29.79 -24.40
C ALA A 347 -10.13 -30.30 -25.34
N ASP A 348 -11.39 -30.25 -24.92
CA ASP A 348 -12.55 -30.66 -25.73
C ASP A 348 -12.74 -29.77 -26.98
N ARG A 349 -12.25 -28.52 -26.96
CA ARG A 349 -12.26 -27.61 -28.13
C ARG A 349 -11.10 -27.89 -29.09
N TYR A 350 -9.99 -28.45 -28.62
CA TYR A 350 -8.79 -28.72 -29.41
C TYR A 350 -8.57 -30.23 -29.60
N ILE A 351 -9.53 -30.86 -30.27
CA ILE A 351 -9.43 -32.27 -30.68
C ILE A 351 -8.47 -32.36 -31.87
N LEU A 352 -7.49 -33.27 -31.79
CA LEU A 352 -6.63 -33.59 -32.92
C LEU A 352 -7.49 -33.98 -34.14
N PRO A 353 -7.16 -33.52 -35.36
CA PRO A 353 -7.87 -33.96 -36.54
C PRO A 353 -7.82 -35.50 -36.62
N GLY A 354 -8.93 -36.12 -37.03
CA GLY A 354 -8.94 -37.57 -37.26
C GLY A 354 -7.94 -37.98 -38.35
N ASP A 355 -7.57 -39.26 -38.37
CA ASP A 355 -6.55 -39.81 -39.28
C ASP A 355 -6.75 -39.38 -40.75
N GLU A 356 -8.00 -39.32 -41.21
CA GLU A 356 -8.34 -38.91 -42.57
C GLU A 356 -8.01 -37.43 -42.87
N MET A 357 -8.22 -36.54 -41.88
CA MET A 357 -7.92 -35.12 -42.00
C MET A 357 -6.43 -34.83 -41.80
N LEU A 358 -5.75 -35.62 -40.94
CA LEU A 358 -4.28 -35.62 -40.84
C LEU A 358 -3.63 -36.09 -42.14
N GLN A 359 -4.22 -37.08 -42.81
CA GLN A 359 -3.73 -37.57 -44.10
C GLN A 359 -3.90 -36.52 -45.20
N GLN A 360 -5.05 -35.84 -45.25
CA GLN A 360 -5.27 -34.69 -46.13
C GLN A 360 -4.29 -33.52 -45.84
N LEU A 361 -3.98 -33.24 -44.57
CA LEU A 361 -2.96 -32.25 -44.18
C LEU A 361 -1.55 -32.67 -44.59
N SER A 362 -1.23 -33.97 -44.55
CA SER A 362 0.06 -34.50 -44.99
C SER A 362 0.24 -34.46 -46.51
N ASP A 363 -0.86 -34.59 -47.26
CA ASP A 363 -0.89 -34.50 -48.72
C ASP A 363 -0.80 -33.04 -49.22
N LEU A 364 -1.14 -32.07 -48.36
CA LEU A 364 -0.85 -30.65 -48.59
C LEU A 364 0.64 -30.40 -48.38
N SER A 365 1.45 -30.70 -49.39
CA SER A 365 2.90 -30.50 -49.37
C SER A 365 3.26 -29.06 -48.98
N PHE A 366 3.68 -28.85 -47.73
CA PHE A 366 4.18 -27.57 -47.26
C PHE A 366 5.69 -27.51 -47.51
N VAL A 367 6.13 -26.54 -48.31
CA VAL A 367 7.56 -26.27 -48.64
C VAL A 367 8.30 -25.60 -47.47
N VAL A 368 7.71 -25.56 -46.28
CA VAL A 368 8.42 -25.08 -45.08
C VAL A 368 8.94 -26.30 -44.34
N GLU A 369 10.23 -26.54 -44.50
CA GLU A 369 11.00 -27.42 -43.65
C GLU A 369 10.97 -26.83 -42.22
N MET A 370 10.03 -27.29 -41.40
CA MET A 370 10.07 -27.04 -39.96
C MET A 370 11.26 -27.81 -39.40
N THR A 371 12.41 -27.16 -39.41
CA THR A 371 13.53 -27.56 -38.58
C THR A 371 13.06 -27.42 -37.13
N ASN A 372 12.79 -28.54 -36.50
CA ASN A 372 12.68 -28.59 -35.04
C ASN A 372 13.97 -27.93 -34.53
N PRO A 373 13.92 -26.80 -33.80
CA PRO A 373 15.12 -26.27 -33.18
C PRO A 373 15.61 -27.43 -32.34
N LYS A 374 16.78 -27.99 -32.70
CA LYS A 374 17.36 -29.12 -31.98
C LYS A 374 17.42 -28.71 -30.52
N ARG A 375 16.41 -29.10 -29.73
CA ARG A 375 16.54 -29.19 -28.29
C ARG A 375 17.58 -30.28 -28.16
N GLY A 376 18.84 -29.86 -27.94
CA GLY A 376 19.90 -30.78 -27.58
C GLY A 376 19.34 -31.62 -26.45
N HIS A 377 19.15 -32.89 -26.72
CA HIS A 377 18.36 -33.80 -25.88
C HIS A 377 19.07 -34.15 -24.55
N ASP A 378 20.09 -33.37 -24.18
CA ASP A 378 21.09 -33.67 -23.14
C ASP A 378 21.45 -32.49 -22.23
N LEU A 379 20.67 -31.40 -22.17
CA LEU A 379 20.90 -30.34 -21.16
C LEU A 379 20.09 -30.60 -19.87
N CYS A 380 20.30 -31.80 -19.31
CA CYS A 380 20.26 -32.01 -17.86
C CYS A 380 21.67 -31.94 -17.26
N SER A 381 22.63 -31.32 -17.95
CA SER A 381 23.89 -30.91 -17.35
C SER A 381 23.65 -29.62 -16.59
N TRP A 382 23.94 -29.63 -15.30
CA TRP A 382 24.03 -28.43 -14.48
C TRP A 382 24.95 -27.46 -15.22
N GLU A 383 24.42 -26.32 -15.66
CA GLU A 383 25.26 -25.28 -16.26
C GLU A 383 26.41 -25.00 -15.32
N ASN A 384 27.63 -25.08 -15.84
CA ASN A 384 28.81 -24.77 -15.07
C ASN A 384 28.69 -23.30 -14.60
N THR A 385 29.01 -23.03 -13.34
CA THR A 385 29.01 -21.68 -12.77
C THR A 385 29.77 -20.69 -13.65
N GLU A 386 30.82 -21.16 -14.33
CA GLU A 386 31.61 -20.38 -15.28
C GLU A 386 30.82 -19.98 -16.54
N GLU A 387 29.99 -20.87 -17.09
CA GLU A 387 29.15 -20.58 -18.27
C GLU A 387 28.02 -19.63 -17.91
N CYS A 388 27.46 -19.79 -16.72
CA CYS A 388 26.45 -18.88 -16.19
C CYS A 388 27.04 -17.49 -15.92
N HIS A 389 28.25 -17.42 -15.36
CA HIS A 389 29.02 -16.19 -15.17
C HIS A 389 29.36 -15.53 -16.50
N GLN A 390 29.86 -16.29 -17.48
CA GLN A 390 30.21 -15.76 -18.80
C GLN A 390 28.99 -15.20 -19.54
N ARG A 391 27.83 -15.87 -19.43
CA ARG A 391 26.57 -15.38 -19.99
C ARG A 391 26.08 -14.12 -19.29
N ALA A 392 26.14 -14.07 -17.96
CA ALA A 392 25.80 -12.87 -17.20
C ALA A 392 26.73 -11.70 -17.56
N TRP A 393 28.04 -11.94 -17.63
CA TRP A 393 29.05 -10.98 -18.05
C TRP A 393 28.80 -10.44 -19.46
N THR A 394 28.46 -11.32 -20.40
CA THR A 394 28.12 -10.94 -21.78
C THR A 394 26.83 -10.12 -21.84
N ASN A 395 25.79 -10.51 -21.09
CA ASN A 395 24.52 -9.79 -21.02
C ASN A 395 24.65 -8.41 -20.37
N LEU A 396 25.63 -8.24 -19.48
CA LEU A 396 25.96 -6.98 -18.82
C LEU A 396 27.02 -6.18 -19.59
N GLU A 397 27.36 -6.59 -20.82
CA GLU A 397 28.34 -5.94 -21.70
C GLU A 397 29.73 -5.74 -21.06
N GLY A 398 30.12 -6.62 -20.14
CA GLY A 398 31.42 -6.57 -19.45
C GLY A 398 31.59 -5.42 -18.47
N CYS A 399 30.49 -4.99 -17.83
CA CYS A 399 30.50 -3.92 -16.84
C CYS A 399 31.21 -4.34 -15.54
N ASP A 400 32.25 -3.60 -15.16
CA ASP A 400 32.91 -3.72 -13.86
C ASP A 400 32.07 -3.04 -12.76
N TYR A 401 31.75 -3.75 -11.69
CA TYR A 401 30.96 -3.21 -10.57
C TYR A 401 31.86 -2.91 -9.37
N THR A 402 31.68 -1.73 -8.79
CA THR A 402 32.16 -1.41 -7.44
C THR A 402 30.97 -1.49 -6.48
N ASP A 403 31.18 -2.14 -5.34
CA ASP A 403 30.21 -2.11 -4.24
C ASP A 403 30.32 -0.77 -3.50
N GLY A 404 29.28 0.06 -3.64
CA GLY A 404 29.20 1.36 -2.99
C GLY A 404 29.27 1.30 -1.46
N VAL A 405 28.82 0.19 -0.85
CA VAL A 405 28.78 0.03 0.61
C VAL A 405 30.19 -0.20 1.18
N SER A 406 30.99 -1.03 0.53
CA SER A 406 32.30 -1.47 1.05
C SER A 406 33.51 -0.71 0.49
N CYS A 407 33.35 0.04 -0.62
CA CYS A 407 34.48 0.75 -1.24
C CYS A 407 35.01 1.94 -0.42
N THR A 408 36.26 2.30 -0.67
CA THR A 408 36.87 3.56 -0.22
C THR A 408 36.55 4.70 -1.17
N LEU A 409 36.65 5.95 -0.69
CA LEU A 409 36.42 7.14 -1.50
C LEU A 409 37.33 7.18 -2.75
N SER A 410 38.60 6.78 -2.60
CA SER A 410 39.57 6.75 -3.70
C SER A 410 39.25 5.68 -4.73
N GLU A 411 38.82 4.49 -4.31
CA GLU A 411 38.39 3.41 -5.21
C GLU A 411 37.12 3.80 -5.98
N LEU A 412 36.16 4.42 -5.29
CA LEU A 412 34.94 4.91 -5.92
C LEU A 412 35.24 5.97 -6.98
N LEU A 413 36.10 6.95 -6.67
CA LEU A 413 36.50 7.98 -7.63
C LEU A 413 37.24 7.40 -8.83
N LEU A 414 38.12 6.41 -8.60
CA LEU A 414 38.84 5.74 -9.67
C LEU A 414 37.89 4.94 -10.59
N TRP A 415 36.90 4.27 -10.00
CA TRP A 415 35.84 3.56 -10.73
C TRP A 415 34.93 4.52 -11.50
N VAL A 416 34.48 5.62 -10.89
CA VAL A 416 33.68 6.66 -11.57
C VAL A 416 34.43 7.24 -12.79
N LYS A 417 35.76 7.34 -12.72
CA LYS A 417 36.63 7.85 -13.80
C LYS A 417 37.00 6.79 -14.85
N SER A 418 36.86 5.49 -14.58
CA SER A 418 37.37 4.42 -15.45
C SER A 418 36.62 4.30 -16.79
N ASN A 419 35.45 4.93 -16.95
CA ASN A 419 34.64 4.94 -18.17
C ASN A 419 34.34 3.55 -18.77
N SER A 420 34.48 2.48 -17.99
CA SER A 420 34.28 1.07 -18.39
C SER A 420 32.80 0.64 -18.34
N PHE A 421 31.87 1.56 -18.61
CA PHE A 421 30.43 1.34 -18.50
C PHE A 421 29.72 1.54 -19.85
N PRO A 422 28.77 0.66 -20.22
CA PRO A 422 27.85 0.91 -21.32
C PRO A 422 27.13 2.25 -21.19
N ALA A 423 27.10 3.03 -22.27
CA ALA A 423 26.49 4.37 -22.27
C ALA A 423 24.99 4.36 -21.91
N SER A 424 24.30 3.24 -22.15
CA SER A 424 22.90 2.99 -21.83
C SER A 424 22.61 2.96 -20.33
N TYR A 425 23.54 2.46 -19.50
CA TYR A 425 23.33 2.24 -18.06
C TYR A 425 24.24 3.07 -17.16
N LYS A 426 25.24 3.75 -17.75
CA LYS A 426 26.25 4.56 -17.06
C LYS A 426 25.67 5.46 -15.97
N SER A 427 24.70 6.29 -16.32
CA SER A 427 24.13 7.26 -15.37
C SER A 427 23.43 6.58 -14.20
N ILE A 428 22.74 5.47 -14.43
CA ILE A 428 21.99 4.74 -13.40
C ILE A 428 22.95 4.07 -12.41
N LEU A 429 23.98 3.39 -12.94
CA LEU A 429 24.98 2.70 -12.13
C LEU A 429 25.76 3.67 -11.27
N MET A 430 26.22 4.79 -11.85
CA MET A 430 26.95 5.81 -11.11
C MET A 430 26.10 6.41 -9.99
N LEU A 431 24.82 6.73 -10.24
CA LEU A 431 23.94 7.25 -9.20
C LEU A 431 23.78 6.27 -8.04
N ARG A 432 23.41 5.01 -8.33
CA ARG A 432 23.18 3.98 -7.29
C ARG A 432 24.42 3.72 -6.44
N THR A 433 25.58 3.59 -7.08
CA THR A 433 26.83 3.27 -6.37
C THR A 433 27.31 4.44 -5.52
N ILE A 434 27.21 5.68 -6.02
CA ILE A 434 27.60 6.88 -5.25
C ILE A 434 26.60 7.10 -4.10
N GLU A 435 25.31 6.91 -4.31
CA GLU A 435 24.29 7.01 -3.26
C GLU A 435 24.49 5.97 -2.16
N ALA A 436 24.71 4.69 -2.52
CA ALA A 436 24.99 3.64 -1.56
C ALA A 436 26.20 3.98 -0.69
N PHE A 437 27.27 4.52 -1.28
CA PHE A 437 28.44 5.01 -0.56
C PHE A 437 28.08 6.16 0.40
N MET A 438 27.37 7.19 -0.08
CA MET A 438 27.00 8.34 0.75
C MET A 438 26.08 7.95 1.91
N PHE A 439 25.11 7.06 1.68
CA PHE A 439 24.18 6.60 2.71
C PHE A 439 24.84 5.67 3.74
N GLU A 440 25.81 4.85 3.34
CA GLU A 440 26.54 4.02 4.28
C GLU A 440 27.45 4.88 5.16
N ARG A 441 28.17 5.84 4.56
CA ARG A 441 29.06 6.74 5.30
C ARG A 441 28.30 7.73 6.19
N SER A 442 27.06 8.11 5.84
CA SER A 442 26.27 9.00 6.68
C SER A 442 25.81 8.36 7.99
N LYS A 443 25.70 7.02 8.05
CA LYS A 443 25.43 6.30 9.32
C LYS A 443 26.54 6.55 10.35
N VAL A 444 27.77 6.74 9.90
CA VAL A 444 28.94 7.02 10.76
C VAL A 444 28.88 8.44 11.35
N LEU A 445 28.12 9.37 10.75
CA LEU A 445 27.91 10.72 11.31
C LEU A 445 26.95 10.74 12.51
N VAL A 446 26.22 9.65 12.75
CA VAL A 446 25.23 9.53 13.83
C VAL A 446 25.83 8.90 15.09
N ASP A 447 26.94 8.17 14.96
CA ASP A 447 27.65 7.55 16.07
C ASP A 447 28.77 8.50 16.55
N ASP A 448 28.62 9.04 17.75
CA ASP A 448 29.54 10.00 18.42
C ASP A 448 30.90 9.35 18.84
N GLY A 449 31.28 8.25 18.17
CA GLY A 449 32.49 7.50 18.42
C GLY A 449 33.67 8.13 17.69
N ASP A 450 34.71 8.45 18.47
CA ASP A 450 36.01 9.02 18.08
C ASP A 450 36.75 8.12 17.06
N HIS A 451 36.23 8.09 15.84
CA HIS A 451 36.85 7.46 14.68
C HIS A 451 37.55 8.56 13.89
N ASP A 452 38.87 8.46 13.86
CA ASP A 452 39.83 9.24 13.08
C ASP A 452 39.58 9.04 11.57
N ASN A 453 38.43 9.51 11.09
CA ASN A 453 38.04 9.51 9.68
C ASN A 453 38.41 10.88 9.12
N SER A 454 39.70 11.09 8.86
CA SER A 454 40.15 12.19 8.02
C SER A 454 39.63 11.96 6.59
N PHE A 455 38.38 12.33 6.32
CA PHE A 455 37.89 12.39 4.96
C PHE A 455 38.68 13.47 4.24
N ASP A 456 39.30 13.11 3.13
CA ASP A 456 39.89 14.08 2.22
C ASP A 456 38.74 14.91 1.62
N LEU A 457 38.58 16.12 2.15
CA LEU A 457 37.54 17.07 1.75
C LEU A 457 37.61 17.41 0.26
N GLU A 458 38.79 17.35 -0.35
CA GLU A 458 38.97 17.61 -1.78
C GLU A 458 38.38 16.46 -2.61
N LEU A 459 38.66 15.21 -2.22
CA LEU A 459 38.09 14.02 -2.88
C LEU A 459 36.57 13.93 -2.69
N LEU A 460 36.06 14.30 -1.51
CA LEU A 460 34.62 14.32 -1.27
C LEU A 460 33.92 15.38 -2.14
N HIS A 461 34.52 16.57 -2.25
CA HIS A 461 34.00 17.62 -3.12
C HIS A 461 34.01 17.21 -4.59
N GLU A 462 35.04 16.50 -5.03
CA GLU A 462 35.12 15.93 -6.38
C GLU A 462 34.00 14.91 -6.63
N LEU A 463 33.75 14.00 -5.68
CA LEU A 463 32.67 13.00 -5.77
C LEU A 463 31.30 13.65 -5.88
N VAL A 464 31.02 14.66 -5.05
CA VAL A 464 29.74 15.41 -5.06
C VAL A 464 29.57 16.16 -6.38
N THR A 465 30.63 16.75 -6.91
CA THR A 465 30.60 17.45 -8.21
C THR A 465 30.28 16.47 -9.34
N LEU A 466 30.92 15.30 -9.35
CA LEU A 466 30.65 14.24 -10.33
C LEU A 466 29.21 13.72 -10.22
N TYR A 467 28.73 13.51 -9.00
CA TYR A 467 27.34 13.13 -8.74
C TYR A 467 26.36 14.15 -9.35
N GLN A 468 26.54 15.44 -9.08
CA GLN A 468 25.69 16.51 -9.63
C GLN A 468 25.70 16.55 -11.17
N GLN A 469 26.85 16.31 -11.79
CA GLN A 469 26.97 16.23 -13.25
C GLN A 469 26.20 15.04 -13.81
N VAL A 470 26.30 13.86 -13.18
CA VAL A 470 25.58 12.64 -13.59
C VAL A 470 24.06 12.83 -13.44
N VAL A 471 23.59 13.40 -12.32
CA VAL A 471 22.18 13.75 -12.12
C VAL A 471 21.68 14.66 -13.24
N THR A 472 22.46 15.69 -13.60
CA THR A 472 22.10 16.63 -14.67
C THR A 472 22.05 15.98 -16.04
N GLN A 473 22.94 15.03 -16.33
CA GLN A 473 22.94 14.29 -17.59
C GLN A 473 21.78 13.28 -17.65
N TRP A 474 21.52 12.57 -16.56
CA TRP A 474 20.42 11.62 -16.45
C TRP A 474 19.06 12.28 -16.73
N ARG A 475 18.84 13.50 -16.22
CA ARG A 475 17.61 14.28 -16.46
C ARG A 475 17.35 14.66 -17.92
N LYS A 476 18.38 14.63 -18.78
CA LYS A 476 18.24 14.94 -20.21
C LYS A 476 17.79 13.74 -21.05
N ILE A 477 17.80 12.53 -20.48
CA ILE A 477 17.40 11.30 -21.17
C ILE A 477 15.87 11.23 -21.17
N PRO A 478 15.20 10.92 -22.30
CA PRO A 478 13.75 10.75 -22.36
C PRO A 478 13.32 9.68 -21.33
N GLN A 479 12.65 10.13 -20.27
CA GLN A 479 12.28 9.27 -19.17
C GLN A 479 11.11 8.38 -19.58
N LEU A 480 11.40 7.20 -20.11
CA LEU A 480 10.51 6.06 -19.94
C LEU A 480 10.41 5.82 -18.43
N THR A 481 9.23 6.03 -17.85
CA THR A 481 8.79 5.73 -16.47
C THR A 481 9.79 4.87 -15.68
N SER A 482 10.84 5.51 -15.17
CA SER A 482 11.94 4.83 -14.50
C SER A 482 11.80 5.05 -13.00
N VAL A 483 11.95 3.96 -12.22
CA VAL A 483 11.95 3.93 -10.75
C VAL A 483 12.84 5.04 -10.14
N LEU A 484 13.87 5.47 -10.87
CA LEU A 484 14.83 6.46 -10.43
C LEU A 484 14.30 7.90 -10.46
N ASP A 485 13.23 8.22 -11.21
CA ASP A 485 12.73 9.61 -11.26
C ASP A 485 12.11 10.07 -9.95
N VAL A 486 11.40 9.18 -9.26
CA VAL A 486 10.80 9.49 -7.95
C VAL A 486 11.89 9.59 -6.87
N GLU A 487 12.84 8.65 -6.86
CA GLU A 487 13.95 8.64 -5.89
C GLU A 487 14.87 9.86 -6.06
N GLN A 488 15.29 10.17 -7.30
CA GLN A 488 16.16 11.32 -7.58
C GLN A 488 15.51 12.67 -7.23
N ARG A 489 14.18 12.79 -7.36
CA ARG A 489 13.43 13.98 -6.90
C ARG A 489 13.31 14.06 -5.38
N SER A 490 13.25 12.93 -4.69
CA SER A 490 13.29 12.89 -3.21
C SER A 490 14.67 13.29 -2.68
N HIS A 491 15.75 12.86 -3.33
CA HIS A 491 17.14 13.16 -2.94
C HIS A 491 17.55 14.61 -3.26
N GLU A 492 16.81 15.33 -4.11
CA GLU A 492 17.04 16.76 -4.39
C GLU A 492 16.95 17.66 -3.15
N MET A 493 16.23 17.24 -2.11
CA MET A 493 16.15 17.98 -0.85
C MET A 493 17.41 17.87 0.02
N LEU A 494 18.37 17.02 -0.34
CA LEU A 494 19.60 16.80 0.43
C LEU A 494 20.82 17.57 -0.12
N VAL A 495 20.76 18.08 -1.36
CA VAL A 495 21.92 18.66 -2.08
C VAL A 495 21.69 20.13 -2.47
N LYS A 496 20.65 20.79 -1.92
CA LYS A 496 20.39 22.23 -2.13
C LYS A 496 20.63 23.06 -0.89
#